data_AF-A0A947L158-F1
#
_entry.id   AF-A0A947L158-F1
#
_cell.length_a   1.000
_cell.length_b   1.000
_cell.length_c   1.000
_cell.angle_alpha   90.00
_cell.angle_beta   90.00
_cell.angle_gamma   90.00
#
_symmetry.space_group_name_H-M   'P 1'
#
loop_
_entity.id
_entity.type
_entity.pdbx_description
1 polymer ?
#
loop_
_entity_poly.entity_id
_entity_poly.type
_entity_poly.pdbx_seq_one_letter_code
_entity_poly.pdbx_strand_id
1 'polypeptide(L)'
;MTDPNSDPSNFLPSDEDILAEIDSEDYLTVPSSPSAKGDPVFLAKLAALPTKVEALPPEDRGPIMQQVNQLPVEIRAAKEAELVQRRHAELARAARLRVAPQPGVNAVVEEQATLAAEVRQLERETQRIMEELAEVASRDLQSGEATLKHPVGSKSYNDLNRTLQVLFANIDNLTSGEGAQRRLEQARQRELERRKNRLIDLHIHQEAKRRGDAKLIEEEIESRAENRARMGRVNRV
;
A
#
# COMPACT_ATOMS: atom_id res chain seq x y z
N MET A 1 42.62 10.38 15.04
CA MET A 1 41.52 11.32 15.36
C MET A 1 40.38 10.97 14.43
N THR A 2 39.35 10.31 14.96
CA THR A 2 38.10 10.03 14.24
C THR A 2 37.36 11.35 14.06
N ASP A 3 37.06 11.68 12.81
CA ASP A 3 36.33 12.89 12.42
C ASP A 3 34.96 12.88 13.14
N PRO A 4 34.59 13.88 13.96
CA PRO A 4 33.32 13.88 14.69
C PRO A 4 32.07 13.90 13.78
N ASN A 5 32.25 14.08 12.47
CA ASN A 5 31.24 13.91 11.43
C ASN A 5 31.10 12.47 10.90
N SER A 6 31.81 11.48 11.47
CA SER A 6 31.75 10.09 10.99
C SER A 6 30.67 9.23 11.62
N ASP A 7 29.86 9.76 12.55
CA ASP A 7 28.74 9.03 13.12
C ASP A 7 27.47 9.25 12.28
N PRO A 8 26.98 8.23 11.54
CA PRO A 8 25.80 8.37 10.68
C PRO A 8 24.53 8.75 11.47
N SER A 9 24.52 8.58 12.79
CA SER A 9 23.41 8.96 13.66
C SER A 9 23.16 10.48 13.74
N ASN A 10 24.16 11.32 13.45
CA ASN A 10 24.01 12.79 13.47
C ASN A 10 23.29 13.38 12.24
N PHE A 11 23.07 12.57 11.19
CA PHE A 11 22.46 13.03 9.93
C PHE A 11 21.08 12.43 9.66
N LEU A 12 20.63 11.51 10.49
CA LEU A 12 19.34 10.84 10.35
C LEU A 12 18.26 11.61 11.11
N PRO A 13 17.03 11.72 10.56
CA PRO A 13 15.87 12.16 11.32
C PRO A 13 15.65 11.26 12.53
N SER A 14 14.93 11.78 13.54
CA SER A 14 14.60 10.96 14.69
C SER A 14 13.69 9.78 14.28
N ASP A 15 13.72 8.70 15.05
CA ASP A 15 12.85 7.55 14.83
C ASP A 15 11.37 7.96 14.85
N GLU A 16 11.01 8.90 15.71
CA GLU A 16 9.66 9.46 15.81
C GLU A 16 9.24 10.18 14.54
N ASP A 17 10.13 10.96 13.91
CA ASP A 17 9.85 11.64 12.65
C ASP A 17 9.64 10.64 11.50
N ILE A 18 10.48 9.59 11.45
CA ILE A 18 10.39 8.56 10.42
C ILE A 18 9.10 7.73 10.61
N LEU A 19 8.72 7.42 11.85
CA LEU A 19 7.49 6.70 12.16
C LEU A 19 6.25 7.54 11.85
N ALA A 20 6.27 8.84 12.15
CA ALA A 20 5.18 9.74 11.79
C ALA A 20 4.99 9.81 10.26
N GLU A 21 6.08 9.81 9.49
CA GLU A 21 6.04 9.74 8.03
C GLU A 21 5.41 8.42 7.56
N ILE A 22 5.87 7.28 8.09
CA ILE A 22 5.35 5.93 7.81
C ILE A 22 3.84 5.85 8.08
N ASP A 23 3.37 6.38 9.22
CA ASP A 23 1.96 6.35 9.61
C ASP A 23 1.10 7.34 8.78
N SER A 24 1.71 8.41 8.26
CA SER A 24 1.01 9.40 7.41
C SER A 24 0.86 8.99 5.94
N GLU A 25 1.55 7.93 5.50
CA GLU A 25 1.47 7.44 4.12
C GLU A 25 0.11 6.77 3.84
N ASP A 26 -0.80 7.51 3.20
CA ASP A 26 -2.01 6.92 2.62
C ASP A 26 -1.65 6.20 1.30
N TYR A 27 -1.44 4.88 1.36
CA TYR A 27 -1.13 4.04 0.19
C TYR A 27 -2.17 4.08 -0.93
N LEU A 28 -3.37 4.61 -0.67
CA LEU A 28 -4.40 4.80 -1.70
C LEU A 28 -4.14 6.08 -2.52
N THR A 29 -3.31 6.98 -2.00
CA THR A 29 -2.88 8.25 -2.62
C THR A 29 -1.40 8.27 -3.02
N VAL A 30 -0.55 7.50 -2.35
CA VAL A 30 0.88 7.41 -2.63
C VAL A 30 1.09 6.62 -3.94
N PRO A 31 1.68 7.22 -4.98
CA PRO A 31 2.19 6.47 -6.12
C PRO A 31 3.25 5.49 -5.58
N SER A 32 3.19 4.22 -5.98
CA SER A 32 4.13 3.16 -5.61
C SER A 32 5.59 3.63 -5.48
N SER A 33 6.32 3.08 -4.51
CA SER A 33 7.74 3.42 -4.29
C SER A 33 8.58 3.27 -5.57
N PRO A 34 9.64 4.10 -5.75
CA PRO A 34 10.32 4.31 -7.03
C PRO A 34 11.07 3.11 -7.64
N SER A 35 11.06 1.93 -7.01
CA SER A 35 11.68 0.73 -7.61
C SER A 35 10.83 0.15 -8.74
N ALA A 36 9.53 0.46 -8.78
CA ALA A 36 8.77 0.42 -10.02
C ALA A 36 8.96 1.78 -10.69
N LYS A 37 9.54 1.80 -11.90
CA LYS A 37 9.61 3.00 -12.76
C LYS A 37 8.34 3.80 -12.57
N GLY A 38 8.50 5.01 -11.99
CA GLY A 38 7.40 5.91 -11.77
C GLY A 38 6.58 6.02 -13.04
N ASP A 39 5.32 5.65 -12.94
CA ASP A 39 4.33 6.04 -13.93
C ASP A 39 3.70 7.33 -13.39
N PRO A 40 4.24 8.52 -13.69
CA PRO A 40 3.56 9.80 -13.45
C PRO A 40 2.18 9.88 -14.15
N VAL A 41 1.81 8.81 -14.84
CA VAL A 41 0.61 8.65 -15.62
C VAL A 41 -0.59 8.23 -14.77
N PHE A 42 -0.52 8.01 -13.44
CA PHE A 42 -1.78 7.75 -12.70
C PHE A 42 -2.73 8.97 -12.68
N LEU A 43 -2.21 10.17 -12.37
CA LEU A 43 -2.99 11.40 -12.47
C LEU A 43 -3.37 11.70 -13.94
N ALA A 44 -2.49 11.41 -14.89
CA ALA A 44 -2.80 11.56 -16.31
C ALA A 44 -3.82 10.52 -16.82
N LYS A 45 -3.87 9.31 -16.25
CA LYS A 45 -4.85 8.25 -16.52
C LYS A 45 -6.20 8.63 -15.95
N LEU A 46 -6.26 9.22 -14.76
CA LEU A 46 -7.49 9.79 -14.19
C LEU A 46 -8.05 10.91 -15.08
N ALA A 47 -7.19 11.79 -15.60
CA ALA A 47 -7.59 12.83 -16.56
C ALA A 47 -8.02 12.27 -17.93
N ALA A 48 -7.55 11.06 -18.28
CA ALA A 48 -7.94 10.35 -19.51
C ALA A 48 -9.18 9.47 -19.34
N LEU A 49 -9.75 9.36 -18.13
CA LEU A 49 -10.98 8.60 -17.92
C LEU A 49 -12.18 9.33 -18.53
N PRO A 50 -13.18 8.60 -19.04
CA PRO A 50 -14.39 9.22 -19.56
C PRO A 50 -15.07 10.05 -18.47
N THR A 51 -15.56 11.23 -18.85
CA THR A 51 -16.17 12.20 -17.93
C THR A 51 -17.70 12.21 -17.97
N LYS A 52 -18.30 11.25 -18.67
CA LYS A 52 -19.77 11.13 -18.82
C LYS A 52 -20.33 10.02 -17.96
N VAL A 53 -21.56 10.21 -17.47
CA VAL A 53 -22.23 9.23 -16.59
C VAL A 53 -22.41 7.86 -17.26
N GLU A 54 -22.55 7.83 -18.59
CA GLU A 54 -22.66 6.59 -19.37
C GLU A 54 -21.47 5.64 -19.21
N ALA A 55 -20.30 6.17 -18.84
CA ALA A 55 -19.09 5.38 -18.61
C ALA A 55 -19.05 4.70 -17.24
N LEU A 56 -19.99 5.02 -16.34
CA LEU A 56 -20.09 4.38 -15.03
C LEU A 56 -20.92 3.09 -15.09
N PRO A 57 -20.73 2.17 -14.12
CA PRO A 57 -21.61 1.02 -13.93
C PRO A 57 -23.07 1.44 -13.77
N PRO A 58 -24.05 0.66 -14.24
CA PRO A 58 -25.47 1.04 -14.23
C PRO A 58 -25.99 1.46 -12.85
N GLU A 59 -25.58 0.75 -11.79
CA GLU A 59 -25.91 1.07 -10.39
C GLU A 59 -25.49 2.48 -9.95
N ASP A 60 -24.42 3.05 -10.51
CA ASP A 60 -23.83 4.32 -10.09
C ASP A 60 -24.37 5.53 -10.87
N ARG A 61 -25.10 5.30 -11.97
CA ARG A 61 -25.56 6.37 -12.87
C ARG A 61 -26.67 7.22 -12.26
N GLY A 62 -27.63 6.56 -11.62
CA GLY A 62 -28.84 7.19 -11.08
C GLY A 62 -28.55 8.34 -10.10
N PRO A 63 -27.72 8.11 -9.05
CA PRO A 63 -27.38 9.14 -8.07
C PRO A 63 -26.71 10.38 -8.68
N ILE A 64 -25.78 10.19 -9.63
CA ILE A 64 -25.05 11.31 -10.26
C ILE A 64 -25.97 12.09 -11.20
N MET A 65 -26.80 11.39 -12.00
CA MET A 65 -27.79 12.07 -12.85
C MET A 65 -28.77 12.91 -12.05
N GLN A 66 -29.22 12.43 -10.88
CA GLN A 66 -30.11 13.21 -10.01
C GLN A 66 -29.46 14.51 -9.55
N GLN A 67 -28.17 14.49 -9.18
CA GLN A 67 -27.44 15.69 -8.77
C GLN A 67 -27.21 16.65 -9.95
N VAL A 68 -26.87 16.14 -11.14
CA VAL A 68 -26.63 16.97 -12.33
C VAL A 68 -27.93 17.61 -12.83
N ASN A 69 -29.05 16.88 -12.82
CA ASN A 69 -30.34 17.40 -13.31
C ASN A 69 -30.91 18.55 -12.47
N GLN A 70 -30.50 18.67 -11.21
CA GLN A 70 -30.90 19.77 -10.32
C GLN A 70 -30.12 21.07 -10.57
N LEU A 71 -29.07 21.03 -11.40
CA LEU A 71 -28.20 22.18 -11.66
C LEU A 71 -28.60 22.97 -12.90
N PRO A 72 -28.25 24.27 -12.98
CA PRO A 72 -28.36 25.08 -14.19
C PRO A 72 -27.57 24.47 -15.37
N VAL A 73 -28.11 24.61 -16.59
CA VAL A 73 -27.56 23.99 -17.81
C VAL A 73 -26.10 24.40 -18.04
N GLU A 74 -25.74 25.63 -17.67
CA GLU A 74 -24.40 26.19 -17.88
C GLU A 74 -23.31 25.47 -17.10
N ILE A 75 -23.64 24.88 -15.94
CA ILE A 75 -22.67 24.21 -15.06
C ILE A 75 -22.80 22.68 -15.06
N ARG A 76 -23.86 22.13 -15.69
CA ARG A 76 -24.14 20.69 -15.71
C ARG A 76 -22.97 19.87 -16.22
N ALA A 77 -22.42 20.22 -17.38
CA ALA A 77 -21.36 19.44 -18.01
C ALA A 77 -20.08 19.40 -17.18
N ALA A 78 -19.70 20.55 -16.58
CA ALA A 78 -18.53 20.63 -15.72
C ALA A 78 -18.72 19.84 -14.42
N LYS A 79 -19.92 19.92 -13.82
CA LYS A 79 -20.22 19.19 -12.58
C LYS A 79 -20.40 17.69 -12.82
N GLU A 80 -20.97 17.30 -13.95
CA GLU A 80 -21.05 15.90 -14.38
C GLU A 80 -19.65 15.31 -14.47
N ALA A 81 -18.73 15.98 -15.16
CA ALA A 81 -17.35 15.54 -15.29
C ALA A 81 -16.65 15.37 -13.92
N GLU A 82 -16.81 16.34 -13.03
CA GLU A 82 -16.24 16.29 -11.67
C GLU A 82 -16.79 15.10 -10.87
N LEU A 83 -18.12 14.89 -10.87
CA LEU A 83 -18.76 13.80 -10.14
C LEU A 83 -18.40 12.43 -10.70
N VAL A 84 -18.33 12.29 -12.02
CA VAL A 84 -17.93 11.05 -12.69
C VAL A 84 -16.47 10.72 -12.40
N GLN A 85 -15.55 11.69 -12.47
CA GLN A 85 -14.14 11.49 -12.12
C GLN A 85 -13.97 11.11 -10.65
N ARG A 86 -14.70 11.76 -9.75
CA ARG A 86 -14.72 11.41 -8.32
C ARG A 86 -15.20 9.97 -8.13
N ARG A 87 -16.27 9.56 -8.82
CA ARG A 87 -16.79 8.19 -8.71
C ARG A 87 -15.81 7.15 -9.26
N HIS A 88 -15.15 7.43 -10.38
CA HIS A 88 -14.08 6.58 -10.88
C HIS A 88 -12.92 6.44 -9.89
N ALA A 89 -12.53 7.52 -9.22
CA ALA A 89 -11.50 7.46 -8.18
C ALA A 89 -11.95 6.61 -6.98
N GLU A 90 -13.21 6.72 -6.55
CA GLU A 90 -13.79 5.87 -5.50
C GLU A 90 -13.81 4.39 -5.89
N LEU A 91 -14.25 4.07 -7.11
CA LEU A 91 -14.26 2.70 -7.63
C LEU A 91 -12.84 2.14 -7.74
N ALA A 92 -11.88 2.93 -8.23
CA ALA A 92 -10.47 2.54 -8.30
C ALA A 92 -9.88 2.32 -6.89
N ARG A 93 -10.23 3.17 -5.92
CA ARG A 93 -9.85 3.00 -4.51
C ARG A 93 -10.44 1.71 -3.93
N ALA A 94 -11.71 1.43 -4.17
CA ALA A 94 -12.37 0.20 -3.74
C ALA A 94 -11.77 -1.05 -4.40
N ALA A 95 -11.40 -0.97 -5.67
CA ALA A 95 -10.71 -2.04 -6.38
C ALA A 95 -9.29 -2.27 -5.81
N ARG A 96 -8.55 -1.20 -5.51
CA ARG A 96 -7.23 -1.28 -4.84
C ARG A 96 -7.31 -1.81 -3.41
N LEU A 97 -8.41 -1.58 -2.69
CA LEU A 97 -8.63 -2.22 -1.40
C LEU A 97 -8.87 -3.73 -1.53
N ARG A 98 -9.42 -4.16 -2.67
CA ARG A 98 -9.69 -5.58 -2.96
C ARG A 98 -8.44 -6.32 -3.45
N VAL A 99 -7.65 -5.69 -4.31
CA VAL A 99 -6.40 -6.22 -4.88
C VAL A 99 -5.26 -5.94 -3.89
N ALA A 100 -4.50 -6.96 -3.50
CA ALA A 100 -3.37 -6.80 -2.58
C ALA A 100 -2.43 -5.64 -3.01
N PRO A 101 -1.78 -4.93 -2.07
CA PRO A 101 -0.83 -3.87 -2.37
C PRO A 101 0.24 -4.39 -3.34
N GLN A 102 0.62 -3.55 -4.29
CA GLN A 102 1.66 -3.90 -5.26
C GLN A 102 3.03 -4.01 -4.56
N PRO A 103 4.00 -4.74 -5.13
CA PRO A 103 5.34 -4.85 -4.55
C PRO A 103 5.99 -3.47 -4.36
N GLY A 104 6.55 -3.22 -3.17
CA GLY A 104 7.28 -1.98 -2.86
C GLY A 104 6.44 -0.91 -2.15
N VAL A 105 5.26 -1.26 -1.64
CA VAL A 105 4.52 -0.41 -0.72
C VAL A 105 5.15 -0.53 0.68
N ASN A 106 4.92 0.45 1.53
CA ASN A 106 5.31 0.44 2.94
C ASN A 106 5.01 -0.92 3.61
N ALA A 107 5.99 -1.49 4.33
CA ALA A 107 5.86 -2.81 4.92
C ALA A 107 4.66 -2.96 5.87
N VAL A 108 4.25 -1.87 6.54
CA VAL A 108 3.06 -1.85 7.40
C VAL A 108 1.78 -2.10 6.59
N VAL A 109 1.68 -1.49 5.42
CA VAL A 109 0.53 -1.64 4.51
C VAL A 109 0.51 -3.04 3.89
N GLU A 110 1.68 -3.57 3.52
CA GLU A 110 1.81 -4.96 3.05
C GLU A 110 1.31 -5.94 4.13
N GLU A 111 1.68 -5.73 5.39
CA GLU A 111 1.23 -6.56 6.51
C GLU A 111 -0.27 -6.41 6.79
N GLN A 112 -0.82 -5.19 6.78
CA GLN A 112 -2.26 -4.95 6.92
C GLN A 112 -3.07 -5.69 5.84
N ALA A 113 -2.61 -5.65 4.60
CA ALA A 113 -3.28 -6.35 3.51
C ALA A 113 -3.17 -7.88 3.63
N THR A 114 -2.04 -8.36 4.14
CA THR A 114 -1.82 -9.78 4.44
C THR A 114 -2.79 -10.26 5.51
N LEU A 115 -2.90 -9.53 6.63
CA LEU A 115 -3.88 -9.78 7.68
C LEU A 115 -5.32 -9.77 7.13
N ALA A 116 -5.68 -8.78 6.32
CA ALA A 116 -7.01 -8.70 5.72
C ALA A 116 -7.29 -9.85 4.71
N ALA A 117 -6.27 -10.39 4.05
CA ALA A 117 -6.41 -11.55 3.17
C ALA A 117 -6.61 -12.85 3.98
N GLU A 118 -5.85 -13.02 5.06
CA GLU A 118 -6.01 -14.14 6.00
C GLU A 118 -7.41 -14.13 6.62
N VAL A 119 -7.88 -12.98 7.10
CA VAL A 119 -9.25 -12.84 7.64
C VAL A 119 -10.30 -13.22 6.60
N ARG A 120 -10.20 -12.71 5.37
CA ARG A 120 -11.13 -13.07 4.27
C ARG A 120 -11.10 -14.57 3.94
N GLN A 121 -9.96 -15.24 4.11
CA GLN A 121 -9.86 -16.68 3.94
C GLN A 121 -10.60 -17.42 5.06
N LEU A 122 -10.39 -17.01 6.31
CA LEU A 122 -11.09 -17.59 7.46
C LEU A 122 -12.60 -17.35 7.40
N GLU A 123 -13.04 -16.16 7.00
CA GLU A 123 -14.46 -15.84 6.81
C GLU A 123 -15.13 -16.75 5.77
N ARG A 124 -14.45 -17.03 4.64
CA ARG A 124 -14.95 -17.97 3.63
C ARG A 124 -15.05 -19.38 4.19
N GLU A 125 -14.11 -19.79 5.04
CA GLU A 125 -14.15 -21.10 5.68
C GLU A 125 -15.27 -21.20 6.73
N THR A 126 -15.48 -20.14 7.52
CA THR A 126 -16.60 -20.03 8.45
C THR A 126 -17.93 -20.13 7.70
N GLN A 127 -18.07 -19.39 6.59
CA GLN A 127 -19.27 -19.45 5.76
C GLN A 127 -19.51 -20.86 5.22
N ARG A 128 -18.48 -21.54 4.71
CA ARG A 128 -18.57 -22.94 4.25
C ARG A 128 -19.05 -23.87 5.36
N ILE A 129 -18.51 -23.75 6.57
CA ILE A 129 -18.91 -24.61 7.71
C ILE A 129 -20.33 -24.28 8.18
N MET A 130 -20.72 -23.00 8.20
CA MET A 130 -22.09 -22.62 8.52
C MET A 130 -23.09 -23.18 7.50
N GLU A 131 -22.75 -23.16 6.20
CA GLU A 131 -23.55 -23.79 5.15
C GLU A 131 -23.65 -25.31 5.34
N GLU A 132 -22.55 -25.98 5.71
CA GLU A 132 -22.53 -27.43 6.00
C GLU A 132 -23.39 -27.77 7.22
N LEU A 133 -23.34 -26.95 8.28
CA LEU A 133 -24.18 -27.11 9.48
C LEU A 133 -25.67 -26.86 9.18
N ALA A 134 -25.99 -25.94 8.27
CA ALA A 134 -27.35 -25.61 7.86
C ALA A 134 -27.89 -26.51 6.75
N GLU A 135 -27.09 -27.43 6.21
CA GLU A 135 -27.47 -28.30 5.10
C GLU A 135 -28.64 -29.22 5.50
N VAL A 136 -29.73 -29.17 4.73
CA VAL A 136 -30.92 -30.01 4.93
C VAL A 136 -30.73 -31.34 4.20
N ALA A 137 -30.77 -32.45 4.94
CA ALA A 137 -30.66 -33.79 4.37
C ALA A 137 -31.98 -34.30 3.79
N SER A 138 -33.09 -34.04 4.47
CA SER A 138 -34.41 -34.41 3.96
C SER A 138 -35.49 -33.48 4.51
N ARG A 139 -36.57 -33.34 3.75
CA ARG A 139 -37.75 -32.58 4.17
C ARG A 139 -38.95 -33.49 4.10
N ASP A 140 -39.66 -33.62 5.20
CA ASP A 140 -40.92 -34.36 5.22
C ASP A 140 -41.98 -33.59 4.42
N LEU A 141 -42.56 -34.25 3.42
CA LEU A 141 -43.57 -33.68 2.53
C LEU A 141 -44.94 -33.51 3.20
N GLN A 142 -45.20 -34.22 4.30
CA GLN A 142 -46.48 -34.13 5.01
C GLN A 142 -46.46 -33.09 6.14
N SER A 143 -45.43 -33.09 6.99
CA SER A 143 -45.30 -32.11 8.09
C SER A 143 -44.60 -30.82 7.69
N GLY A 144 -43.82 -30.83 6.60
CA GLY A 144 -42.96 -29.72 6.18
C GLY A 144 -41.66 -29.60 7.00
N GLU A 145 -41.45 -30.47 7.99
CA GLU A 145 -40.26 -30.47 8.84
C GLU A 145 -38.99 -30.80 8.05
N ALA A 146 -37.93 -30.05 8.29
CA ALA A 146 -36.62 -30.25 7.68
C ALA A 146 -35.69 -30.92 8.68
N THR A 147 -35.00 -31.97 8.24
CA THR A 147 -33.94 -32.63 9.00
C THR A 147 -32.58 -32.18 8.50
N LEU A 148 -31.73 -31.72 9.43
CA LEU A 148 -30.36 -31.32 9.10
C LEU A 148 -29.50 -32.56 8.80
N LYS A 149 -28.57 -32.41 7.86
CA LYS A 149 -27.52 -33.39 7.57
C LYS A 149 -26.62 -33.65 8.76
N HIS A 150 -26.40 -32.61 9.57
CA HIS A 150 -25.70 -32.69 10.84
C HIS A 150 -26.65 -32.30 11.97
N PRO A 151 -27.36 -33.27 12.59
CA PRO A 151 -28.29 -32.98 13.67
C PRO A 151 -27.55 -32.34 14.85
N VAL A 152 -28.21 -31.36 15.49
CA VAL A 152 -27.69 -30.71 16.70
C VAL A 152 -27.38 -31.78 17.76
N GLY A 153 -26.18 -31.73 18.33
CA GLY A 153 -25.71 -32.69 19.34
C GLY A 153 -25.06 -33.96 18.79
N SER A 154 -25.08 -34.19 17.47
CA SER A 154 -24.30 -35.26 16.85
C SER A 154 -22.78 -35.00 16.96
N LYS A 155 -21.96 -36.05 16.92
CA LYS A 155 -20.49 -35.91 16.94
C LYS A 155 -20.00 -35.01 15.80
N SER A 156 -20.50 -35.21 14.58
CA SER A 156 -20.12 -34.39 13.42
C SER A 156 -20.52 -32.93 13.58
N TYR A 157 -21.71 -32.64 14.11
CA TYR A 157 -22.12 -31.28 14.46
C TYR A 157 -21.18 -30.65 15.49
N ASN A 158 -20.85 -31.38 16.57
CA ASN A 158 -19.98 -30.87 17.63
C ASN A 158 -18.54 -30.62 17.12
N ASP A 159 -18.02 -31.49 16.24
CA ASP A 159 -16.69 -31.33 15.63
C ASP A 159 -16.63 -30.11 14.70
N LEU A 160 -17.66 -29.91 13.86
CA LEU A 160 -17.80 -28.72 12.99
C LEU A 160 -17.96 -27.44 13.83
N ASN A 161 -18.80 -27.48 14.87
CA ASN A 161 -19.00 -26.33 15.76
C ASN A 161 -17.73 -25.97 16.54
N ARG A 162 -16.93 -26.96 16.96
CA ARG A 162 -15.62 -26.71 17.57
C ARG A 162 -14.66 -26.05 16.57
N THR A 163 -14.66 -26.51 15.32
CA THR A 163 -13.85 -25.89 14.26
C THR A 163 -14.26 -24.44 14.04
N LEU A 164 -15.56 -24.16 13.99
CA LEU A 164 -16.13 -22.81 13.87
C LEU A 164 -15.67 -21.90 15.02
N GLN A 165 -15.68 -22.38 16.27
CA GLN A 165 -15.20 -21.61 17.43
C GLN A 165 -13.70 -21.27 17.33
N VAL A 166 -12.89 -22.21 16.84
CA VAL A 166 -11.45 -21.98 16.60
C VAL A 166 -11.25 -20.93 15.51
N LEU A 167 -12.03 -20.98 14.43
CA LEU A 167 -11.96 -19.99 13.36
C LEU A 167 -12.34 -18.59 13.86
N PHE A 168 -13.38 -18.45 14.67
CA PHE A 168 -13.73 -17.16 15.28
C PHE A 168 -12.61 -16.63 16.18
N ALA A 169 -12.03 -17.47 17.04
CA ALA A 169 -10.91 -17.05 17.87
C ALA A 169 -9.69 -16.60 17.04
N ASN A 170 -9.43 -17.27 15.90
CA ASN A 170 -8.36 -16.87 14.99
C ASN A 170 -8.67 -15.54 14.28
N ILE A 171 -9.91 -15.33 13.83
CA ILE A 171 -10.35 -14.06 13.24
C ILE A 171 -10.18 -12.94 14.26
N ASP A 172 -10.66 -13.12 15.49
CA ASP A 172 -10.53 -12.13 16.57
C ASP A 172 -9.06 -11.78 16.85
N ASN A 173 -8.19 -12.79 16.88
CA ASN A 173 -6.75 -12.58 17.08
C ASN A 173 -6.10 -11.79 15.92
N LEU A 174 -6.60 -11.93 14.69
CA LEU A 174 -6.09 -11.25 13.50
C LEU A 174 -6.70 -9.86 13.25
N THR A 175 -7.87 -9.57 13.81
CA THR A 175 -8.55 -8.27 13.66
C THR A 175 -8.31 -7.34 14.85
N SER A 176 -8.26 -7.89 16.07
CA SER A 176 -8.28 -7.10 17.31
C SER A 176 -7.36 -7.63 18.42
N GLY A 177 -6.80 -8.83 18.26
CA GLY A 177 -5.91 -9.42 19.25
C GLY A 177 -4.48 -8.89 19.23
N GLU A 178 -3.73 -9.28 20.27
CA GLU A 178 -2.29 -8.97 20.38
C GLU A 178 -1.48 -9.53 19.21
N GLY A 179 -1.94 -10.63 18.58
CA GLY A 179 -1.26 -11.22 17.43
C GLY A 179 -1.15 -10.27 16.24
N ALA A 180 -2.26 -9.62 15.88
CA ALA A 180 -2.29 -8.62 14.82
C ALA A 180 -1.40 -7.42 15.15
N GLN A 181 -1.52 -6.88 16.37
CA GLN A 181 -0.74 -5.73 16.82
C GLN A 181 0.76 -6.00 16.79
N ARG A 182 1.21 -7.18 17.27
CA ARG A 182 2.62 -7.57 17.24
C ARG A 182 3.17 -7.68 15.81
N ARG A 183 2.39 -8.23 14.88
CA ARG A 183 2.79 -8.32 13.46
C ARG A 183 2.94 -6.93 12.84
N LEU A 184 1.98 -6.04 13.10
CA LEU A 184 2.03 -4.65 12.63
C LEU A 184 3.22 -3.88 13.22
N GLU A 185 3.51 -4.07 14.51
CA GLU A 185 4.66 -3.45 15.17
C GLU A 185 6.00 -3.94 14.58
N GLN A 186 6.12 -5.24 14.30
CA GLN A 186 7.29 -5.78 13.60
C GLN A 186 7.41 -5.22 12.19
N ALA A 187 6.30 -5.04 11.47
CA ALA A 187 6.31 -4.42 10.15
C ALA A 187 6.74 -2.94 10.22
N ARG A 188 6.30 -2.20 11.25
CA ARG A 188 6.73 -0.82 11.52
C ARG A 188 8.23 -0.73 11.77
N GLN A 189 8.78 -1.59 12.62
CA GLN A 189 10.22 -1.64 12.90
C GLN A 189 11.03 -1.97 11.63
N ARG A 190 10.58 -2.93 10.83
CA ARG A 190 11.22 -3.27 9.55
C ARG A 190 11.19 -2.09 8.57
N GLU A 191 10.09 -1.36 8.48
CA GLU A 191 10.01 -0.19 7.61
C GLU A 191 10.90 0.95 8.10
N LEU A 192 10.94 1.19 9.42
CA LEU A 192 11.85 2.15 10.04
C LEU A 192 13.32 1.85 9.68
N GLU A 193 13.76 0.60 9.87
CA GLU A 193 15.11 0.17 9.50
C GLU A 193 15.38 0.33 8.00
N ARG A 194 14.43 -0.07 7.14
CA ARG A 194 14.53 0.13 5.69
C ARG A 194 14.67 1.59 5.31
N ARG A 195 13.96 2.50 5.97
CA ARG A 195 13.98 3.94 5.68
C ARG A 195 15.29 4.58 6.18
N LYS A 196 15.76 4.20 7.36
CA LYS A 196 17.09 4.56 7.86
C LYS A 196 18.19 4.14 6.89
N ASN A 197 18.19 2.88 6.45
CA ASN A 197 19.20 2.38 5.50
C ASN A 197 19.15 3.14 4.18
N ARG A 198 17.95 3.44 3.65
CA ARG A 198 17.80 4.28 2.43
C ARG A 198 18.40 5.67 2.61
N LEU A 199 18.17 6.32 3.76
CA LEU A 199 18.72 7.64 4.03
C LEU A 199 20.25 7.62 4.17
N ILE A 200 20.80 6.59 4.81
CA ILE A 200 22.25 6.35 4.88
C ILE A 200 22.83 6.17 3.47
N ASP A 201 22.24 5.31 2.65
CA ASP A 201 22.70 5.05 1.29
C ASP A 201 22.65 6.31 0.42
N LEU A 202 21.58 7.11 0.53
CA LEU A 202 21.46 8.40 -0.16
C LEU A 202 22.56 9.36 0.27
N HIS A 203 22.83 9.46 1.57
CA HIS A 203 23.88 10.31 2.10
C HIS A 203 25.27 9.86 1.60
N ILE A 204 25.57 8.56 1.68
CA ILE A 204 26.82 7.98 1.16
C ILE A 204 26.97 8.29 -0.32
N HIS A 205 25.91 8.14 -1.12
CA HIS A 205 25.94 8.42 -2.55
C HIS A 205 26.19 9.91 -2.84
N GLN A 206 25.55 10.81 -2.07
CA GLN A 206 25.77 12.26 -2.21
C GLN A 206 27.21 12.65 -1.86
N GLU A 207 27.75 12.11 -0.77
CA GLU A 207 29.12 12.37 -0.35
C GLU A 207 30.13 11.75 -1.32
N ALA A 208 29.88 10.55 -1.84
CA ALA A 208 30.69 9.94 -2.89
C ALA A 208 30.71 10.80 -4.16
N LYS A 209 29.55 11.35 -4.57
CA LYS A 209 29.46 12.28 -5.69
C LYS A 209 30.27 13.56 -5.42
N ARG A 210 30.12 14.17 -4.24
CA ARG A 210 30.88 15.37 -3.84
C ARG A 210 32.38 15.14 -3.90
N ARG A 211 32.85 14.00 -3.39
CA ARG A 211 34.28 13.61 -3.42
C ARG A 211 34.75 13.31 -4.84
N GLY A 212 33.91 12.70 -5.68
CA GLY A 212 34.20 12.49 -7.10
C GLY A 212 34.40 13.81 -7.84
N ASP A 213 33.47 14.76 -7.65
CA ASP A 213 33.55 16.10 -8.26
C ASP A 213 34.81 16.86 -7.79
N ALA A 214 35.17 16.75 -6.51
CA ALA A 214 36.39 17.37 -5.98
C ALA A 214 37.67 16.79 -6.60
N LYS A 215 37.75 15.46 -6.78
CA LYS A 215 38.90 14.81 -7.44
C LYS A 215 39.05 15.24 -8.90
N LEU A 216 37.95 15.37 -9.63
CA LEU A 216 37.99 15.87 -11.02
C LEU A 216 38.56 17.29 -11.09
N ILE A 217 38.21 18.16 -10.13
CA ILE A 217 38.77 19.51 -10.03
C ILE A 217 40.27 19.46 -9.70
N GLU A 218 40.70 18.60 -8.79
CA GLU A 218 42.13 18.41 -8.46
C GLU A 218 42.93 17.92 -9.68
N GLU A 219 42.44 16.92 -10.41
CA GLU A 219 43.06 16.44 -11.65
C GLU A 219 43.20 17.55 -12.71
N GLU A 220 42.18 18.40 -12.84
CA GLU A 220 42.24 19.55 -13.76
C GLU A 220 43.27 20.60 -13.31
N ILE A 221 43.36 20.87 -12.00
CA ILE A 221 44.38 21.76 -11.43
C ILE A 221 45.78 21.19 -11.65
N GLU A 222 46.00 19.91 -11.40
CA GLU A 222 47.27 19.22 -11.63
C GLU A 222 47.67 19.27 -13.12
N SER A 223 46.74 18.94 -14.03
CA SER A 223 46.99 19.03 -15.47
C SER A 223 47.38 20.45 -15.92
N ARG A 224 46.70 21.47 -15.40
CA ARG A 224 47.03 22.89 -15.67
C ARG A 224 48.38 23.28 -15.06
N ALA A 225 48.70 22.79 -13.87
CA ALA A 225 49.97 23.03 -13.19
C ALA A 225 51.15 22.39 -13.95
N GLU A 226 51.00 21.14 -14.41
CA GLU A 226 51.97 20.44 -15.25
C GLU A 226 52.21 21.16 -16.58
N ASN A 227 51.14 21.58 -17.25
CA ASN A 227 51.24 22.33 -18.50
C ASN A 227 51.98 23.68 -18.31
N ARG A 228 51.70 24.40 -17.22
CA ARG A 228 52.44 25.62 -16.86
C ARG A 228 53.90 25.32 -16.52
N ALA A 229 54.20 24.24 -15.80
CA ALA A 229 55.56 23.84 -15.47
C ALA A 229 56.38 23.48 -16.71
N ARG A 230 55.76 22.81 -17.71
CA ARG A 230 56.38 22.53 -19.01
C ARG A 230 56.67 23.82 -19.78
N MET A 231 55.70 24.73 -19.89
CA MET A 231 55.88 26.03 -20.56
C MET A 231 56.94 26.91 -19.87
N GLY A 232 56.99 26.91 -18.54
CA GLY A 232 57.99 27.64 -17.76
C GLY A 232 59.43 27.11 -17.91
N ARG A 233 59.62 25.83 -18.27
CA ARG A 233 60.94 25.26 -18.61
C ARG A 233 61.41 25.66 -20.00
N VAL A 234 60.50 25.86 -20.96
CA VAL A 234 60.84 26.29 -22.33
C VAL A 234 61.33 27.74 -22.36
N ASN A 235 60.84 28.60 -21.45
CA ASN A 235 61.29 30.00 -21.31
C ASN A 235 62.57 30.18 -20.45
N ARG A 236 63.23 29.10 -20.02
CA ARG A 236 64.47 29.14 -19.21
C ARG A 236 65.71 28.65 -19.97
N VAL A 237 65.61 28.43 -21.28
CA VAL A 237 66.74 28.21 -22.19
C VAL A 237 66.94 29.47 -23.00
#